data_AF-A0A1W9QEA9-F1
#
_entry.id   AF-A0A1W9QEA9-F1
#
_cell.length_a   1.000
_cell.length_b   1.000
_cell.length_c   1.000
_cell.angle_alpha   90.00
_cell.angle_beta   90.00
_cell.angle_gamma   90.00
#
_symmetry.space_group_name_H-M   'P 1'
#
loop_
_entity.id
_entity.type
_entity.pdbx_description
1 polymer ?
#
loop_
_entity_poly.entity_id
_entity_poly.type
_entity_poly.pdbx_seq_one_letter_code
_entity_poly.pdbx_strand_id
1 'polypeptide(L)'
;MLVRKPPHHRIPLRGLALLAMFGCATYIGGCTCNDDHPYTPFEVATTLGSGGSATEDKPAPAAEESAPRAIVAVAARGQTEWRVFERSFRAPPGLGFDRGFLFDPGGAPLFWLEPLEGDRTRGGLYRGDAEGNLTPKFQVPSFLPEGPDCVTSAEAAPSGSSTVIVHLSTKCQTPRLAGTATAALVFLDATRETAPFGVRLLPSAPGEDLRPIGDAQDQDGDGVDDREIRFELTSPRGGKALASFRWLSRPAGPSRRPEHPAREFTARADRLAISAVRKKERDSVAPEVDALRRLYGAICSESTTGRVALLEGEPLRCGSLDRPLASLTHSSITALLGAGDLTSALGEFERADFFGPGPDERQATALKKLFAEKIPTAPAEVRATVELAKETSGWLDWDGAGRLWLHDETDRPIWGQPAPAPKEEGEEEAEPRSENAPPVPRAPDPRIGPSGRRLVHVLPSCDRSEIQILLQSPGEVGTPQPLPILAPRPAACDKFGRGPLRGRVVQFRGTEADLLIEGQPISERGAKVVPRAPLAWHTKLGLAILDQEGLRLWTTGRQSLEHNCAIKSAQSLAACVHGRTVTVYGKTTPQGP
;
A
#
# COMPACT_ATOMS: atom_id res chain seq x y z
N MET A 1 -62.11 -64.19 11.63
CA MET A 1 -60.73 -64.71 11.58
C MET A 1 -60.02 -64.07 10.40
N LEU A 2 -59.02 -63.24 10.72
CA LEU A 2 -58.01 -62.54 9.93
C LEU A 2 -58.44 -61.90 8.59
N VAL A 3 -58.41 -60.56 8.62
CA VAL A 3 -59.20 -59.62 7.83
C VAL A 3 -58.58 -59.29 6.47
N ARG A 4 -59.48 -59.02 5.53
CA ARG A 4 -59.35 -58.75 4.09
C ARG A 4 -58.46 -57.53 3.75
N LYS A 5 -57.63 -57.69 2.70
CA LYS A 5 -57.66 -57.01 1.36
C LYS A 5 -58.68 -55.85 1.16
N PRO A 6 -58.59 -55.01 0.09
CA PRO A 6 -57.48 -54.57 -0.77
C PRO A 6 -57.56 -53.02 -1.05
N PRO A 7 -57.44 -52.44 -2.27
CA PRO A 7 -56.25 -51.74 -2.79
C PRO A 7 -56.54 -50.34 -3.43
N HIS A 8 -55.53 -49.77 -4.09
CA HIS A 8 -55.60 -48.83 -5.22
C HIS A 8 -56.31 -47.47 -5.05
N HIS A 9 -55.59 -46.35 -5.22
CA HIS A 9 -55.45 -45.66 -6.51
C HIS A 9 -54.71 -44.31 -6.36
N ARG A 10 -54.08 -43.92 -7.48
CA ARG A 10 -53.42 -42.63 -7.72
C ARG A 10 -54.46 -41.50 -7.76
N ILE A 11 -54.06 -40.29 -7.42
CA ILE A 11 -54.03 -39.08 -8.28
C ILE A 11 -53.84 -37.82 -7.39
N PRO A 12 -53.10 -36.80 -7.86
CA PRO A 12 -52.56 -35.71 -7.06
C PRO A 12 -53.46 -34.47 -7.09
N LEU A 13 -53.31 -33.53 -6.16
CA LEU A 13 -53.64 -32.13 -6.45
C LEU A 13 -53.05 -31.14 -5.44
N ARG A 14 -52.56 -30.06 -6.03
CA ARG A 14 -52.03 -28.83 -5.44
C ARG A 14 -53.12 -28.06 -4.67
N GLY A 15 -52.69 -27.26 -3.69
CA GLY A 15 -53.34 -25.97 -3.41
C GLY A 15 -53.46 -25.62 -1.92
N LEU A 16 -52.86 -24.47 -1.55
CA LEU A 16 -53.36 -23.41 -0.63
C LEU A 16 -54.28 -23.85 0.53
N ALA A 17 -54.08 -23.49 1.79
CA ALA A 17 -53.80 -22.18 2.40
C ALA A 17 -53.75 -22.44 3.93
N LEU A 18 -52.77 -21.91 4.68
CA LEU A 18 -52.88 -20.71 5.53
C LEU A 18 -53.82 -20.84 6.76
N LEU A 19 -53.25 -20.46 7.92
CA LEU A 19 -53.87 -20.10 9.22
C LEU A 19 -54.32 -21.27 10.11
N ALA A 20 -53.52 -21.65 11.11
CA ALA A 20 -53.41 -21.04 12.45
C ALA A 20 -54.51 -21.51 13.41
N MET A 21 -54.09 -22.18 14.50
CA MET A 21 -54.58 -22.01 15.88
C MET A 21 -53.88 -23.03 16.80
N PHE A 22 -53.19 -22.47 17.81
CA PHE A 22 -53.19 -22.87 19.24
C PHE A 22 -53.13 -24.37 19.60
N GLY A 23 -52.26 -24.84 20.48
CA GLY A 23 -51.39 -24.16 21.45
C GLY A 23 -50.97 -25.15 22.56
N CYS A 24 -49.96 -24.72 23.34
CA CYS A 24 -49.52 -25.27 24.65
C CYS A 24 -48.93 -26.69 24.63
N ALA A 25 -47.89 -27.07 25.36
CA ALA A 25 -46.99 -26.57 26.41
C ALA A 25 -46.05 -27.81 26.63
N THR A 26 -44.76 -27.81 26.99
CA THR A 26 -43.93 -26.89 27.77
C THR A 26 -42.48 -27.43 27.87
N TYR A 27 -41.53 -26.49 28.11
CA TYR A 27 -40.36 -26.54 29.04
C TYR A 27 -39.03 -27.23 28.60
N ILE A 28 -37.78 -26.76 28.84
CA ILE A 28 -37.06 -25.66 29.59
C ILE A 28 -35.68 -25.50 28.89
N GLY A 29 -34.91 -24.39 28.82
CA GLY A 29 -34.93 -23.02 29.35
C GLY A 29 -33.81 -22.23 28.62
N GLY A 30 -33.53 -20.95 28.86
CA GLY A 30 -33.90 -20.01 29.90
C GLY A 30 -32.71 -19.06 30.05
N CYS A 31 -32.86 -17.82 29.56
CA CYS A 31 -31.98 -16.71 29.91
C CYS A 31 -32.40 -16.17 31.28
N THR A 32 -31.43 -15.95 32.18
CA THR A 32 -31.51 -14.93 33.23
C THR A 32 -30.09 -14.44 33.55
N CYS A 33 -29.96 -13.12 33.62
CA CYS A 33 -28.75 -12.37 33.96
C CYS A 33 -28.14 -12.78 35.31
N ASN A 34 -26.82 -12.67 35.43
CA ASN A 34 -26.21 -12.19 36.67
C ASN A 34 -24.89 -11.48 36.37
N ASP A 35 -24.88 -10.18 36.65
CA ASP A 35 -23.70 -9.36 36.88
C ASP A 35 -23.01 -9.84 38.17
N ASP A 36 -21.70 -10.07 38.11
CA ASP A 36 -20.83 -10.13 39.28
C ASP A 36 -19.51 -9.43 38.93
N HIS A 37 -19.50 -8.12 39.09
CA HIS A 37 -18.28 -7.32 39.20
C HIS A 37 -17.91 -7.21 40.68
N PRO A 38 -16.65 -7.49 41.10
CA PRO A 38 -16.23 -7.16 42.44
C PRO A 38 -16.10 -5.64 42.62
N TYR A 39 -16.77 -5.14 43.65
CA TYR A 39 -16.74 -3.77 44.17
C TYR A 39 -15.34 -3.18 44.33
N THR A 40 -15.16 -1.92 43.91
CA THR A 40 -14.40 -0.91 44.67
C THR A 40 -15.19 0.41 44.66
N PRO A 41 -15.40 1.09 45.80
CA PRO A 41 -16.20 2.31 45.84
C PRO A 41 -15.29 3.54 45.79
N PHE A 42 -15.57 4.48 44.88
CA PHE A 42 -15.62 5.91 45.20
C PHE A 42 -16.65 6.57 44.28
N GLU A 43 -17.61 7.22 44.92
CA GLU A 43 -18.73 7.94 44.30
C GLU A 43 -18.24 9.20 43.59
N VAL A 44 -18.75 9.46 42.38
CA VAL A 44 -18.89 10.82 41.86
C VAL A 44 -20.30 10.95 41.30
N ALA A 45 -21.08 11.83 41.91
CA ALA A 45 -22.47 12.07 41.59
C ALA A 45 -22.64 12.58 40.14
N THR A 46 -23.43 11.86 39.37
CA THR A 46 -24.05 12.35 38.13
C THR A 46 -25.16 13.34 38.45
N THR A 47 -25.06 14.56 37.90
CA THR A 47 -26.22 15.36 37.52
C THR A 47 -26.34 15.35 35.99
N LEU A 48 -27.17 14.45 35.46
CA LEU A 48 -27.89 14.66 34.20
C LEU A 48 -29.09 15.56 34.56
N GLY A 49 -29.51 16.59 33.85
CA GLY A 49 -29.35 16.99 32.45
C GLY A 49 -30.70 17.62 32.09
N SER A 50 -30.71 18.85 31.57
CA SER A 50 -31.88 19.41 30.90
C SER A 50 -31.45 19.86 29.52
N GLY A 51 -32.22 19.43 28.52
CA GLY A 51 -31.82 19.37 27.12
C GLY A 51 -31.57 20.72 26.46
N GLY A 52 -30.78 20.66 25.39
CA GLY A 52 -30.56 21.77 24.46
C GLY A 52 -30.08 21.22 23.13
N SER A 53 -30.84 21.57 22.08
CA SER A 53 -30.75 21.12 20.69
C SER A 53 -29.34 21.04 20.09
N ALA A 54 -29.12 19.99 19.30
CA ALA A 54 -28.05 19.94 18.30
C ALA A 54 -28.12 21.19 17.42
N THR A 55 -27.04 21.97 17.43
CA THR A 55 -26.80 23.05 16.47
C THR A 55 -25.58 22.65 15.65
N GLU A 56 -25.76 22.78 14.34
CA GLU A 56 -24.82 22.54 13.26
C GLU A 56 -23.61 23.48 13.43
N ASP A 57 -22.43 22.91 13.68
CA ASP A 57 -21.19 23.68 13.86
C ASP A 57 -20.78 24.35 12.54
N LYS A 58 -21.03 25.65 12.47
CA LYS A 58 -20.46 26.55 11.46
C LYS A 58 -18.98 26.75 11.81
N PRO A 59 -18.04 26.69 10.85
CA PRO A 59 -16.62 26.84 11.16
C PRO A 59 -16.38 28.24 11.75
N ALA A 60 -15.90 28.27 12.99
CA ALA A 60 -15.44 29.49 13.63
C ALA A 60 -14.22 30.04 12.85
N PRO A 61 -14.10 31.36 12.68
CA PRO A 61 -12.88 31.95 12.14
C PRO A 61 -11.72 31.62 13.09
N ALA A 62 -10.57 31.27 12.52
CA ALA A 62 -9.35 30.98 13.26
C ALA A 62 -9.03 32.14 14.21
N ALA A 63 -9.02 31.86 15.51
CA ALA A 63 -8.43 32.76 16.48
C ALA A 63 -6.91 32.74 16.26
N GLU A 64 -6.37 33.86 15.77
CA GLU A 64 -4.96 34.17 15.94
C GLU A 64 -4.70 34.40 17.44
N GLU A 65 -4.37 33.35 18.17
CA GLU A 65 -3.77 33.47 19.50
C GLU A 65 -2.29 33.12 19.38
N SER A 66 -1.47 34.13 19.04
CA SER A 66 -0.02 33.96 19.03
C SER A 66 0.48 33.91 20.48
N ALA A 67 0.63 32.71 21.02
CA ALA A 67 1.35 32.49 22.28
C ALA A 67 2.74 33.19 22.25
N PRO A 68 3.26 33.68 23.39
CA PRO A 68 4.57 34.32 23.45
C PRO A 68 5.63 33.34 22.92
N ARG A 69 6.24 33.70 21.79
CA ARG A 69 7.32 32.91 21.18
C ARG A 69 8.58 33.11 22.02
N ALA A 70 9.23 32.02 22.38
CA ALA A 70 10.52 32.06 23.07
C ALA A 70 11.49 33.04 22.39
N ILE A 71 12.29 33.74 23.18
CA ILE A 71 13.39 34.57 22.66
C ILE A 71 14.48 33.62 22.18
N VAL A 72 14.80 33.69 20.88
CA VAL A 72 15.85 32.89 20.25
C VAL A 72 17.07 33.76 20.00
N ALA A 73 18.23 33.30 20.45
CA ALA A 73 19.52 33.88 20.12
C ALA A 73 20.34 32.87 19.32
N VAL A 74 21.18 33.37 18.41
CA VAL A 74 22.10 32.55 17.59
C VAL A 74 23.53 32.95 17.95
N ALA A 75 24.37 31.97 18.22
CA ALA A 75 25.76 32.17 18.57
C ALA A 75 26.63 32.27 17.30
N ALA A 76 27.82 32.84 17.45
CA ALA A 76 28.83 32.75 16.41
C ALA A 76 29.35 31.31 16.32
N ARG A 77 29.70 30.84 15.10
CA ARG A 77 30.21 29.49 14.89
C ARG A 77 31.44 29.21 15.75
N GLY A 78 31.41 28.11 16.50
CA GLY A 78 32.51 27.69 17.38
C GLY A 78 32.65 28.50 18.67
N GLN A 79 31.66 29.33 19.01
CA GLN A 79 31.68 30.13 20.23
C GLN A 79 31.58 29.23 21.48
N THR A 80 32.59 29.27 22.36
CA THR A 80 32.65 28.46 23.60
C THR A 80 32.26 29.24 24.85
N GLU A 81 32.25 30.58 24.77
CA GLU A 81 31.76 31.48 25.82
C GLU A 81 30.76 32.45 25.21
N TRP A 82 29.58 32.56 25.81
CA TRP A 82 28.49 33.35 25.24
C TRP A 82 27.82 34.21 26.30
N ARG A 83 27.83 35.54 26.08
CA ARG A 83 27.03 36.48 26.86
C ARG A 83 25.69 36.71 26.17
N VAL A 84 24.62 36.21 26.78
CA VAL A 84 23.27 36.20 26.22
C VAL A 84 22.26 36.11 27.36
N PHE A 85 21.03 36.61 27.14
CA PHE A 85 20.00 36.65 28.17
C PHE A 85 20.49 37.30 29.48
N GLU A 86 21.27 38.38 29.34
CA GLU A 86 21.88 39.15 30.43
C GLU A 86 22.90 38.40 31.32
N ARG A 87 23.26 37.16 30.95
CA ARG A 87 24.20 36.30 31.68
C ARG A 87 25.34 35.83 30.78
N SER A 88 26.39 35.27 31.37
CA SER A 88 27.52 34.68 30.66
C SER A 88 27.57 33.18 30.91
N PHE A 89 27.65 32.40 29.84
CA PHE A 89 27.70 30.95 29.88
C PHE A 89 28.97 30.43 29.22
N ARG A 90 29.50 29.31 29.73
CA ARG A 90 30.63 28.59 29.14
C ARG A 90 30.21 27.19 28.72
N ALA A 91 30.48 26.83 27.47
CA ALA A 91 30.24 25.51 26.95
C ALA A 91 31.19 24.48 27.60
N PRO A 92 30.76 23.22 27.81
CA PRO A 92 31.66 22.15 28.20
C PRO A 92 32.79 21.94 27.17
N PRO A 93 33.92 21.35 27.56
CA PRO A 93 35.02 21.07 26.62
C PRO A 93 34.55 20.28 25.39
N GLY A 94 35.05 20.68 24.22
CA GLY A 94 34.71 20.03 22.94
C GLY A 94 33.39 20.48 22.32
N LEU A 95 32.60 21.32 23.00
CA LEU A 95 31.33 21.85 22.51
C LEU A 95 31.35 23.36 22.32
N GLY A 96 30.55 23.84 21.37
CA GLY A 96 30.28 25.27 21.14
C GLY A 96 28.77 25.54 21.12
N PHE A 97 28.39 26.78 21.39
CA PHE A 97 27.01 27.24 21.29
C PHE A 97 26.59 27.34 19.81
N ASP A 98 25.38 26.89 19.50
CA ASP A 98 24.68 27.18 18.23
C ASP A 98 23.53 28.16 18.49
N ARG A 99 22.60 27.79 19.38
CA ARG A 99 21.39 28.56 19.69
C ARG A 99 21.06 28.56 21.17
N GLY A 100 20.41 29.63 21.60
CA GLY A 100 19.86 29.81 22.94
C GLY A 100 18.36 30.11 22.89
N PHE A 101 17.62 29.58 23.86
CA PHE A 101 16.17 29.74 23.99
C PHE A 101 15.80 30.22 25.39
N LEU A 102 14.96 31.25 25.49
CA LEU A 102 14.38 31.72 26.74
C LEU A 102 12.86 31.84 26.59
N PHE A 103 12.12 30.99 27.30
CA PHE A 103 10.66 30.92 27.23
C PHE A 103 9.98 31.92 28.17
N ASP A 104 10.52 32.09 29.39
CA ASP A 104 10.00 33.02 30.38
C ASP A 104 11.04 34.09 30.75
N PRO A 105 10.65 35.37 30.87
CA PRO A 105 11.51 36.40 31.42
C PRO A 105 11.93 36.06 32.86
N GLY A 106 13.20 35.72 33.04
CA GLY A 106 13.76 35.27 34.33
C GLY A 106 13.87 33.74 34.48
N GLY A 107 13.34 32.97 33.53
CA GLY A 107 13.49 31.52 33.47
C GLY A 107 14.93 31.06 33.20
N ALA A 108 15.17 29.76 33.32
CA ALA A 108 16.44 29.15 32.96
C ALA A 108 16.56 29.05 31.43
N PRO A 109 17.58 29.65 30.80
CA PRO A 109 17.75 29.52 29.35
C PRO A 109 18.20 28.10 28.98
N LEU A 110 17.84 27.69 27.77
CA LEU A 110 18.31 26.45 27.16
C LEU A 110 19.28 26.76 26.03
N PHE A 111 20.26 25.89 25.83
CA PHE A 111 21.28 26.04 24.80
C PHE A 111 21.41 24.75 23.99
N TRP A 112 21.29 24.87 22.68
CA TRP A 112 21.74 23.82 21.78
C TRP A 112 23.25 23.97 21.58
N LEU A 113 23.99 22.94 21.97
CA LEU A 113 25.44 22.87 21.81
C LEU A 113 25.81 21.85 20.75
N GLU A 114 26.77 22.19 19.91
CA GLU A 114 27.30 21.34 18.85
C GLU A 114 28.77 20.97 19.10
N PRO A 115 29.25 19.84 18.56
CA PRO A 115 30.66 19.51 18.59
C PRO A 115 31.49 20.58 17.89
N LEU A 116 32.60 20.99 18.50
CA LEU A 116 33.60 21.81 17.82
C LEU A 116 34.25 21.03 16.67
N GLU A 117 34.79 21.74 15.69
CA GLU A 117 35.45 21.11 14.54
C GLU A 117 36.58 20.18 14.98
N GLY A 118 36.51 18.92 14.55
CA GLY A 118 37.48 17.88 14.92
C GLY A 118 37.21 17.18 16.26
N ASP A 119 36.26 17.67 17.07
CA ASP A 119 35.83 17.01 18.30
C ASP A 119 34.80 15.89 18.02
N ARG A 120 34.71 14.92 18.93
CA ARG A 120 33.80 13.76 18.85
C ARG A 120 32.74 13.75 19.94
N THR A 121 32.73 14.76 20.81
CA THR A 121 31.76 14.91 21.88
C THR A 121 30.37 15.12 21.28
N ARG A 122 29.38 14.36 21.74
CA ARG A 122 28.00 14.50 21.26
C ARG A 122 27.43 15.83 21.73
N GLY A 123 26.94 16.61 20.78
CA GLY A 123 26.12 17.79 21.06
C GLY A 123 24.80 17.43 21.76
N GLY A 124 24.04 18.47 22.10
CA GLY A 124 22.79 18.28 22.81
C GLY A 124 22.19 19.57 23.33
N LEU A 125 21.10 19.43 24.09
CA LEU A 125 20.43 20.53 24.76
C LEU A 125 20.93 20.61 26.21
N TYR A 126 21.35 21.80 26.62
CA TYR A 126 21.83 22.11 27.96
C TYR A 126 20.98 23.18 28.61
N ARG A 127 20.79 23.11 29.92
CA ARG A 127 20.10 24.11 30.73
C ARG A 127 21.12 24.98 31.45
N GLY A 128 20.97 26.30 31.33
CA GLY A 128 21.77 27.27 32.06
C GLY A 128 21.18 27.60 33.43
N ASP A 129 22.03 27.69 34.45
CA ASP A 129 21.65 28.17 35.79
C ASP A 129 21.87 29.69 35.95
N ALA A 130 21.75 30.20 37.17
CA ALA A 130 21.94 31.62 37.48
C ALA A 130 23.42 32.01 37.48
N GLU A 131 24.30 31.07 37.79
CA GLU A 131 25.74 31.20 37.91
C GLU A 131 26.47 31.08 36.55
N GLY A 132 25.77 30.66 35.49
CA GLY A 132 26.32 30.50 34.15
C GLY A 132 26.83 29.09 33.83
N ASN A 133 26.57 28.11 34.70
CA ASN A 133 26.90 26.72 34.44
C ASN A 133 25.84 26.06 33.57
N LEU A 134 26.26 25.04 32.82
CA LEU A 134 25.41 24.28 31.92
C LEU A 134 25.25 22.84 32.40
N THR A 135 24.00 22.39 32.56
CA THR A 135 23.66 21.00 32.86
C THR A 135 23.03 20.32 31.64
N PRO A 136 23.43 19.10 31.28
CA PRO A 136 22.87 18.41 30.12
C PRO A 136 21.41 18.03 30.39
N LYS A 137 20.51 18.41 29.47
CA LYS A 137 19.09 18.00 29.48
C LYS A 137 18.81 16.90 28.46
N PHE A 138 19.49 16.95 27.33
CA PHE A 138 19.37 15.97 26.26
C PHE A 138 20.70 15.85 25.52
N GLN A 139 21.06 14.64 25.12
CA GLN A 139 22.20 14.37 24.26
C GLN A 139 21.71 13.69 22.99
N VAL A 140 22.41 13.95 21.88
CA VAL A 140 22.14 13.29 20.60
C VAL A 140 22.07 11.76 20.80
N PRO A 141 20.98 11.06 20.38
CA PRO A 141 20.75 9.65 20.72
C PRO A 141 21.78 8.68 20.15
N SER A 142 22.04 7.59 20.86
CA SER A 142 23.05 6.58 20.49
C SER A 142 22.67 5.69 19.31
N PHE A 143 21.39 5.62 18.96
CA PHE A 143 20.96 4.92 17.76
C PHE A 143 21.34 5.64 16.46
N LEU A 144 21.68 6.94 16.53
CA LEU A 144 22.14 7.66 15.36
C LEU A 144 23.58 7.22 15.02
N PRO A 145 23.87 6.99 13.74
CA PRO A 145 25.18 6.66 13.24
C PRO A 145 26.30 7.55 13.79
N GLU A 146 27.39 6.90 14.17
CA GLU A 146 28.65 7.57 14.45
C GLU A 146 29.78 6.91 13.67
N GLY A 147 30.82 7.69 13.41
CA GLY A 147 31.97 7.25 12.64
C GLY A 147 32.79 8.44 12.16
N PRO A 148 34.05 8.22 11.74
CA PRO A 148 34.91 9.27 11.20
C PRO A 148 34.38 9.88 9.90
N ASP A 149 33.45 9.19 9.22
CA ASP A 149 32.83 9.58 7.96
C ASP A 149 31.35 9.98 8.10
N CYS A 150 30.85 10.08 9.34
CA CYS A 150 29.48 10.48 9.66
C CYS A 150 29.43 11.91 10.18
N VAL A 151 28.49 12.69 9.66
CA VAL A 151 28.20 14.06 10.11
C VAL A 151 26.75 14.10 10.60
N THR A 152 26.56 14.44 11.87
CA THR A 152 25.24 14.69 12.46
C THR A 152 24.99 16.18 12.49
N SER A 153 23.87 16.60 11.90
CA SER A 153 23.37 17.98 11.94
C SER A 153 22.11 18.02 12.80
N ALA A 154 21.87 19.17 13.43
CA ALA A 154 20.67 19.43 14.20
C ALA A 154 20.03 20.76 13.79
N GLU A 155 18.70 20.80 13.82
CA GLU A 155 17.93 22.02 13.71
C GLU A 155 16.99 22.10 14.91
N ALA A 156 17.25 23.05 15.80
CA ALA A 156 16.48 23.27 17.01
C ALA A 156 15.68 24.58 16.91
N ALA A 157 14.38 24.50 17.18
CA ALA A 157 13.46 25.64 17.17
C ALA A 157 12.47 25.55 18.32
N PRO A 158 12.04 26.69 18.90
CA PRO A 158 10.96 26.68 19.87
C PRO A 158 9.62 26.40 19.19
N SER A 159 8.72 25.74 19.90
CA SER A 159 7.33 25.49 19.53
C SER A 159 6.47 25.57 20.78
N GLY A 160 5.29 26.17 20.65
CA GLY A 160 4.39 26.33 21.80
C GLY A 160 4.94 27.27 22.87
N SER A 161 4.45 27.09 24.09
CA SER A 161 4.76 27.92 25.24
C SER A 161 6.05 27.48 25.95
N SER A 162 6.46 26.23 25.79
CA SER A 162 7.53 25.64 26.60
C SER A 162 8.28 24.50 25.90
N THR A 163 8.13 24.28 24.59
CA THR A 163 8.77 23.14 23.92
C THR A 163 9.88 23.58 22.96
N VAL A 164 11.00 22.87 22.95
CA VAL A 164 12.01 22.92 21.88
C VAL A 164 11.87 21.67 21.03
N ILE A 165 11.69 21.84 19.73
CA ILE A 165 11.67 20.75 18.76
C ILE A 165 13.04 20.70 18.10
N VAL A 166 13.64 19.51 18.07
CA VAL A 166 14.96 19.25 17.49
C VAL A 166 14.85 18.21 16.39
N HIS A 167 15.20 18.60 15.17
CA HIS A 167 15.38 17.70 14.04
C HIS A 167 16.84 17.29 13.95
N LEU A 168 17.12 16.00 14.15
CA LEU A 168 18.44 15.41 14.02
C LEU A 168 18.53 14.64 12.70
N SER A 169 19.64 14.79 11.98
CA SER A 169 19.94 14.01 10.79
C SER A 169 21.41 13.64 10.76
N THR A 170 21.72 12.40 10.39
CA THR A 170 23.08 11.93 10.23
C THR A 170 23.30 11.43 8.82
N LYS A 171 24.37 11.93 8.18
CA LYS A 171 24.83 11.48 6.86
C LYS A 171 26.20 10.82 7.01
N CYS A 172 26.37 9.63 6.47
CA CYS A 172 27.64 8.91 6.45
C CYS A 172 28.06 8.61 5.00
N GLN A 173 29.36 8.59 4.72
CA GLN A 173 29.87 8.21 3.40
C GLN A 173 29.79 6.70 3.18
N THR A 174 30.02 5.90 4.23
CA THR A 174 29.99 4.44 4.18
C THR A 174 28.54 3.94 4.17
N PRO A 175 28.20 2.96 3.31
CA PRO A 175 26.89 2.30 3.33
C PRO A 175 26.57 1.74 4.72
N ARG A 176 25.33 1.96 5.17
CA ARG A 176 24.86 1.49 6.48
C ARG A 176 24.15 0.15 6.35
N LEU A 177 24.10 -0.60 7.44
CA LEU A 177 23.24 -1.78 7.55
C LEU A 177 21.78 -1.36 7.34
N ALA A 178 21.03 -2.18 6.60
CA ALA A 178 19.59 -2.00 6.46
C ALA A 178 18.91 -1.92 7.83
N GLY A 179 17.96 -1.00 7.99
CA GLY A 179 17.28 -0.80 9.28
C GLY A 179 18.02 0.10 10.28
N THR A 180 19.15 0.72 9.89
CA THR A 180 19.80 1.74 10.74
C THR A 180 19.04 3.07 10.65
N ALA A 181 18.62 3.63 11.79
CA ALA A 181 18.01 4.96 11.83
C ALA A 181 19.04 6.04 11.45
N THR A 182 18.64 7.07 10.71
CA THR A 182 19.53 8.16 10.28
C THR A 182 19.01 9.54 10.64
N ALA A 183 17.83 9.61 11.25
CA ALA A 183 17.25 10.87 11.71
C ALA A 183 16.38 10.66 12.94
N ALA A 184 16.09 11.75 13.64
CA ALA A 184 15.13 11.81 14.73
C ALA A 184 14.42 13.16 14.74
N LEU A 185 13.18 13.17 15.21
CA LEU A 185 12.46 14.37 15.61
C LEU A 185 12.22 14.26 17.11
N VAL A 186 12.67 15.24 17.89
CA VAL A 186 12.63 15.20 19.35
C VAL A 186 11.93 16.43 19.90
N PHE A 187 11.03 16.24 20.85
CA PHE A 187 10.35 17.25 21.65
C PHE A 187 10.99 17.27 23.04
N LEU A 188 11.46 18.44 23.43
CA LEU A 188 12.10 18.70 24.72
C LEU A 188 11.31 19.79 25.42
N ASP A 189 10.61 19.43 26.48
CA ASP A 189 9.97 20.42 27.37
C ASP A 189 11.08 21.27 27.99
N ALA A 190 10.90 22.59 28.06
CA ALA A 190 11.87 23.54 28.55
C ALA A 190 11.70 23.84 30.04
N THR A 191 10.46 23.85 30.52
CA THR A 191 10.09 24.30 31.87
C THR A 191 10.05 23.16 32.87
N ARG A 192 9.88 21.92 32.40
CA ARG A 192 9.79 20.70 33.23
C ARG A 192 10.92 19.73 32.97
N GLU A 193 11.19 18.90 33.98
CA GLU A 193 12.07 17.74 33.87
C GLU A 193 11.24 16.54 33.41
N THR A 194 11.18 16.34 32.09
CA THR A 194 10.49 15.21 31.46
C THR A 194 11.44 14.45 30.55
N ALA A 195 11.23 13.14 30.39
CA ALA A 195 11.96 12.37 29.40
C ALA A 195 11.75 12.96 27.98
N PRO A 196 12.81 12.99 27.15
CA PRO A 196 12.69 13.33 25.74
C PRO A 196 11.65 12.46 25.06
N PHE A 197 10.87 13.04 24.16
CA PHE A 197 9.87 12.30 23.39
C PHE A 197 10.07 12.58 21.92
N GLY A 198 9.68 11.64 21.07
CA GLY A 198 9.66 11.89 19.64
C GLY A 198 9.75 10.60 18.86
N VAL A 199 10.33 10.69 17.67
CA VAL A 199 10.45 9.57 16.75
C VAL A 199 11.85 9.46 16.19
N ARG A 200 12.28 8.24 15.93
CA ARG A 200 13.45 7.92 15.13
C ARG A 200 13.00 7.45 13.74
N LEU A 201 13.79 7.78 12.73
CA LEU A 201 13.49 7.54 11.33
C LEU A 201 14.60 6.75 10.67
N LEU A 202 14.22 5.67 10.00
CA LEU A 202 15.04 5.05 8.96
C LEU A 202 15.11 5.98 7.74
N PRO A 203 16.13 5.83 6.87
CA PRO A 203 16.15 6.52 5.58
C PRO A 203 14.83 6.35 4.83
N SER A 204 14.38 7.38 4.11
CA SER A 204 13.24 7.25 3.19
C SER A 204 13.47 6.09 2.22
N ALA A 205 12.39 5.48 1.73
CA ALA A 205 12.53 4.51 0.66
C ALA A 205 13.13 5.18 -0.60
N PRO A 206 13.84 4.43 -1.47
CA PRO A 206 14.42 4.99 -2.69
C PRO A 206 13.38 5.71 -3.56
N GLY A 207 13.62 6.99 -3.84
CA GLY A 207 12.74 7.85 -4.63
C GLY A 207 11.59 8.51 -3.84
N GLU A 208 11.45 8.20 -2.55
CA GLU A 208 10.49 8.84 -1.65
C GLU A 208 11.19 9.88 -0.77
N ASP A 209 10.45 10.90 -0.36
CA ASP A 209 10.88 11.91 0.62
C ASP A 209 9.85 11.93 1.76
N LEU A 210 10.17 11.24 2.86
CA LEU A 210 9.39 11.23 4.10
C LEU A 210 9.99 12.24 5.08
N ARG A 211 9.17 13.19 5.53
CA ARG A 211 9.58 14.24 6.48
C ARG A 211 8.63 14.31 7.67
N PRO A 212 9.14 14.19 8.90
CA PRO A 212 8.38 14.50 10.10
C PRO A 212 8.40 16.01 10.34
N ILE A 213 7.26 16.58 10.72
CA ILE A 213 7.09 17.97 11.12
C ILE A 213 6.49 17.94 12.51
N GLY A 214 7.22 18.47 13.49
CA GLY A 214 6.74 18.60 14.85
C GLY A 214 5.96 19.89 15.04
N ASP A 215 4.93 19.82 15.85
CA ASP A 215 4.23 20.98 16.41
C ASP A 215 3.92 20.70 17.88
N ALA A 216 4.00 21.75 18.69
CA ALA A 216 3.75 21.67 20.13
C ALA A 216 2.85 22.83 20.52
N GLN A 217 1.64 22.53 20.98
CA GLN A 217 0.61 23.50 21.36
C GLN A 217 -0.28 22.86 22.43
N ASP A 218 -0.74 23.65 23.39
CA ASP A 218 -1.76 23.21 24.35
C ASP A 218 -3.10 23.02 23.62
N GLN A 219 -3.50 21.77 23.39
CA GLN A 219 -4.71 21.44 22.63
C GLN A 219 -5.90 21.13 23.52
N ASP A 220 -5.70 20.91 24.82
CA ASP A 220 -6.78 20.63 25.77
C ASP A 220 -6.96 21.67 26.88
N GLY A 221 -6.16 22.74 26.85
CA GLY A 221 -6.30 23.94 27.66
C GLY A 221 -5.78 23.78 29.09
N ASP A 222 -4.90 22.81 29.35
CA ASP A 222 -4.33 22.54 30.68
C ASP A 222 -3.05 23.35 30.96
N GLY A 223 -2.64 24.22 30.04
CA GLY A 223 -1.46 25.07 30.11
C GLY A 223 -0.17 24.33 29.76
N VAL A 224 -0.26 23.14 29.19
CA VAL A 224 0.87 22.27 28.88
C VAL A 224 0.88 21.95 27.39
N ASP A 225 2.03 22.14 26.74
CA ASP A 225 2.14 21.83 25.31
C ASP A 225 1.89 20.33 25.03
N ASP A 226 0.87 20.05 24.21
CA ASP A 226 0.63 18.76 23.57
C ASP A 226 1.46 18.63 22.30
N ARG A 227 1.69 17.40 21.85
CA ARG A 227 2.66 17.09 20.78
C ARG A 227 1.94 16.53 19.57
N GLU A 228 2.13 17.15 18.42
CA GLU A 228 1.70 16.63 17.13
C GLU A 228 2.91 16.35 16.24
N ILE A 229 2.92 15.16 15.61
CA ILE A 229 3.88 14.83 14.56
C ILE A 229 3.10 14.60 13.27
N ARG A 230 3.35 15.48 12.31
CA ARG A 230 2.84 15.42 10.94
C ARG A 230 3.88 14.76 10.05
N PHE A 231 3.50 13.71 9.32
CA PHE A 231 4.37 13.04 8.36
C PHE A 231 3.97 13.39 6.95
N GLU A 232 4.82 14.15 6.27
CA GLU A 232 4.68 14.46 4.86
C GLU A 232 5.47 13.44 4.02
N LEU A 233 4.84 12.87 3.00
CA LEU A 233 5.49 12.02 2.03
C LEU A 233 5.29 12.58 0.62
N THR A 234 6.39 12.74 -0.11
CA THR A 234 6.37 12.93 -1.55
C THR A 234 6.78 11.62 -2.24
N SER A 235 5.92 11.10 -3.11
CA SER A 235 6.17 9.87 -3.87
C SER A 235 7.12 10.13 -5.05
N PRO A 236 7.72 9.08 -5.65
CA PRO A 236 8.62 9.23 -6.80
C PRO A 236 7.97 9.91 -8.02
N ARG A 237 6.63 9.93 -8.08
CA ARG A 237 5.83 10.57 -9.14
C ARG A 237 5.31 11.96 -8.74
N GLY A 238 5.76 12.50 -7.62
CA GLY A 238 5.37 13.83 -7.12
C GLY A 238 4.02 13.87 -6.39
N GLY A 239 3.35 12.73 -6.19
CA GLY A 239 2.15 12.65 -5.36
C GLY A 239 2.50 12.98 -3.91
N LYS A 240 1.65 13.74 -3.22
CA LYS A 240 1.89 14.16 -1.82
C LYS A 240 0.85 13.55 -0.90
N ALA A 241 1.27 13.11 0.26
CA ALA A 241 0.41 12.62 1.32
C ALA A 241 0.84 13.19 2.67
N LEU A 242 -0.13 13.32 3.57
CA LEU A 242 0.06 13.80 4.94
C LEU A 242 -0.84 12.98 5.86
N ALA A 243 -0.28 12.60 7.02
CA ALA A 243 -1.03 12.05 8.15
C ALA A 243 -0.36 12.50 9.44
N SER A 244 -1.11 12.59 10.54
CA SER A 244 -0.57 13.04 11.81
C SER A 244 -0.93 12.14 12.97
N PHE A 245 -0.03 12.19 13.96
CA PHE A 245 -0.21 11.55 15.26
C PHE A 245 -0.18 12.63 16.33
N ARG A 246 -1.04 12.48 17.34
CA ARG A 246 -1.15 13.42 18.45
C ARG A 246 -0.98 12.70 19.78
N TRP A 247 -0.30 13.38 20.70
CA TRP A 247 -0.12 12.96 22.07
C TRP A 247 -0.46 14.11 23.00
N LEU A 248 -1.35 13.84 23.94
CA LEU A 248 -1.65 14.76 25.02
C LEU A 248 -0.61 14.60 26.11
N SER A 249 -0.05 15.70 26.57
CA SER A 249 0.91 15.71 27.65
C SER A 249 0.17 15.41 28.97
N ARG A 250 0.65 14.40 29.70
CA ARG A 250 0.07 13.97 30.98
C ARG A 250 1.17 13.81 32.04
N PRO A 251 0.84 13.85 33.34
CA PRO A 251 1.84 13.67 34.41
C PRO A 251 2.65 12.37 34.29
N ALA A 252 2.03 11.29 33.81
CA ALA A 252 2.70 10.00 33.60
C ALA A 252 3.46 9.89 32.27
N GLY A 253 3.52 10.96 31.48
CA GLY A 253 4.09 11.00 30.14
C GLY A 253 3.03 11.16 29.03
N PRO A 254 3.46 11.32 27.76
CA PRO A 254 2.56 11.62 26.65
C PRO A 254 1.58 10.47 26.38
N SER A 255 0.29 10.79 26.35
CA SER A 255 -0.79 9.85 26.07
C SER A 255 -1.26 10.00 24.61
N ARG A 256 -1.11 8.95 23.83
CA ARG A 256 -1.47 8.96 22.40
C ARG A 256 -2.99 9.10 22.23
N ARG A 257 -3.42 9.90 21.26
CA ARG A 257 -4.79 9.87 20.70
C ARG A 257 -4.88 8.76 19.65
N PRO A 258 -5.40 7.56 19.98
CA PRO A 258 -5.33 6.41 19.08
C PRO A 258 -6.14 6.57 17.79
N GLU A 259 -7.21 7.37 17.81
CA GLU A 259 -8.14 7.57 16.70
C GLU A 259 -7.62 8.54 15.63
N HIS A 260 -6.61 9.36 15.94
CA HIS A 260 -6.21 10.47 15.08
C HIS A 260 -5.72 10.02 13.69
N PRO A 261 -4.79 9.05 13.56
CA PRO A 261 -4.34 8.62 12.24
C PRO A 261 -5.47 8.02 11.39
N ALA A 262 -6.32 7.18 11.99
CA ALA A 262 -7.43 6.55 11.28
C ALA A 262 -8.46 7.58 10.78
N ARG A 263 -8.72 8.64 11.56
CA ARG A 263 -9.59 9.75 11.14
C ARG A 263 -9.00 10.51 9.95
N GLU A 264 -7.71 10.84 9.98
CA GLU A 264 -7.03 11.52 8.86
C GLU A 264 -7.07 10.69 7.57
N PHE A 265 -6.74 9.39 7.65
CA PHE A 265 -6.84 8.50 6.49
C PHE A 265 -8.27 8.38 5.96
N THR A 266 -9.27 8.34 6.84
CA THR A 266 -10.69 8.29 6.45
C THR A 266 -11.11 9.57 5.73
N ALA A 267 -10.81 10.74 6.29
CA ALA A 267 -11.14 12.02 5.68
C ALA A 267 -10.51 12.17 4.28
N ARG A 268 -9.26 11.72 4.12
CA ARG A 268 -8.57 11.71 2.82
C ARG A 268 -9.20 10.73 1.83
N ALA A 269 -9.56 9.53 2.27
CA ALA A 269 -10.21 8.53 1.43
C ALA A 269 -11.60 9.00 0.97
N ASP A 270 -12.40 9.59 1.85
CA ASP A 270 -13.73 10.12 1.52
C ASP A 270 -13.65 11.27 0.50
N ARG A 271 -12.67 12.18 0.67
CA ARG A 271 -12.41 13.23 -0.33
C ARG A 271 -12.06 12.64 -1.69
N LEU A 272 -11.17 11.64 -1.74
CA LEU A 272 -10.76 11.01 -3.00
C LEU A 272 -11.89 10.21 -3.65
N ALA A 273 -12.80 9.63 -2.87
CA ALA A 273 -14.01 8.98 -3.39
C ALA A 273 -14.92 9.98 -4.14
N ILE A 274 -15.05 11.20 -3.60
CA ILE A 274 -15.78 12.29 -4.26
C ILE A 274 -15.05 12.74 -5.53
N SER A 275 -13.73 12.94 -5.47
CA SER A 275 -12.93 13.38 -6.62
C SER A 275 -12.88 12.35 -7.74
N ALA A 276 -12.91 11.05 -7.43
CA ALA A 276 -12.84 9.96 -8.41
C ALA A 276 -13.96 10.01 -9.46
N VAL A 277 -15.16 10.43 -9.07
CA VAL A 277 -16.30 10.53 -10.00
C VAL A 277 -16.32 11.87 -10.75
N ARG A 278 -15.62 12.90 -10.26
CA ARG A 278 -15.61 14.25 -10.86
C ARG A 278 -14.62 14.34 -12.02
N LYS A 279 -15.10 14.74 -13.20
CA LYS A 279 -14.30 14.78 -14.43
C LYS A 279 -13.02 15.62 -14.34
N LYS A 280 -13.07 16.74 -13.61
CA LYS A 280 -11.93 17.67 -13.50
C LYS A 280 -10.90 17.27 -12.42
N GLU A 281 -11.27 16.38 -11.51
CA GLU A 281 -10.44 16.01 -10.36
C GLU A 281 -9.91 14.58 -10.45
N ARG A 282 -10.53 13.71 -11.26
CA ARG A 282 -10.19 12.28 -11.32
C ARG A 282 -8.72 11.97 -11.64
N ASP A 283 -8.05 12.81 -12.43
CA ASP A 283 -6.66 12.55 -12.86
C ASP A 283 -5.66 12.66 -11.70
N SER A 284 -5.99 13.39 -10.62
CA SER A 284 -5.13 13.49 -9.43
C SER A 284 -5.32 12.32 -8.46
N VAL A 285 -6.41 11.55 -8.57
CA VAL A 285 -6.79 10.55 -7.57
C VAL A 285 -5.79 9.41 -7.48
N ALA A 286 -5.39 8.80 -8.60
CA ALA A 286 -4.46 7.67 -8.57
C ALA A 286 -3.06 8.05 -7.99
N PRO A 287 -2.45 9.18 -8.38
CA PRO A 287 -1.22 9.67 -7.73
C PRO A 287 -1.36 9.94 -6.22
N GLU A 288 -2.49 10.51 -5.77
CA GLU A 288 -2.72 10.76 -4.34
C GLU A 288 -2.97 9.46 -3.56
N VAL A 289 -3.67 8.49 -4.14
CA VAL A 289 -3.84 7.13 -3.56
C VAL A 289 -2.49 6.43 -3.41
N ASP A 290 -1.63 6.49 -4.43
CA ASP A 290 -0.26 5.95 -4.39
C ASP A 290 0.54 6.56 -3.23
N ALA A 291 0.53 7.89 -3.09
CA ALA A 291 1.22 8.58 -2.01
C ALA A 291 0.67 8.20 -0.62
N LEU A 292 -0.65 8.07 -0.45
CA LEU A 292 -1.25 7.65 0.82
C LEU A 292 -0.90 6.20 1.20
N ARG A 293 -0.86 5.29 0.23
CA ARG A 293 -0.44 3.88 0.47
C ARG A 293 1.03 3.79 0.85
N ARG A 294 1.90 4.59 0.22
CA ARG A 294 3.33 4.70 0.59
C ARG A 294 3.49 5.29 1.98
N LEU A 295 2.74 6.33 2.31
CA LEU A 295 2.73 6.94 3.64
C LEU A 295 2.30 5.92 4.70
N TYR A 296 1.21 5.16 4.46
CA TYR A 296 0.81 4.03 5.31
C TYR A 296 1.96 3.02 5.49
N GLY A 297 2.60 2.62 4.38
CA GLY A 297 3.75 1.71 4.39
C GLY A 297 4.95 2.22 5.19
N ALA A 298 5.12 3.55 5.28
CA ALA A 298 6.25 4.18 5.94
C ALA A 298 6.01 4.48 7.43
N ILE A 299 4.79 4.84 7.84
CA ILE A 299 4.53 5.32 9.21
C ILE A 299 3.73 4.33 10.08
N CYS A 300 3.08 3.33 9.48
CA CYS A 300 2.23 2.39 10.20
C CYS A 300 2.91 1.02 10.34
N SER A 301 3.07 0.55 11.57
CA SER A 301 3.61 -0.76 11.91
C SER A 301 2.81 -1.92 11.30
N GLU A 302 1.51 -1.73 11.13
CA GLU A 302 0.57 -2.67 10.54
C GLU A 302 0.91 -2.99 9.07
N SER A 303 1.75 -2.18 8.43
CA SER A 303 2.23 -2.43 7.07
C SER A 303 3.44 -3.36 6.99
N THR A 304 4.06 -3.72 8.13
CA THR A 304 5.32 -4.49 8.30
C THR A 304 6.57 -3.87 7.65
N THR A 305 6.46 -2.69 7.05
CA THR A 305 7.60 -1.95 6.48
C THR A 305 7.78 -0.56 7.07
N GLY A 306 7.22 -0.34 8.25
CA GLY A 306 7.32 0.93 8.97
C GLY A 306 8.77 1.38 9.14
N ARG A 307 9.02 2.64 8.82
CA ARG A 307 10.31 3.34 8.91
C ARG A 307 10.40 4.29 10.09
N VAL A 308 9.28 4.47 10.79
CA VAL A 308 9.15 5.36 11.92
C VAL A 308 8.83 4.56 13.17
N ALA A 309 9.55 4.84 14.23
CA ALA A 309 9.30 4.33 15.57
C ALA A 309 9.45 5.47 16.58
N LEU A 310 8.89 5.31 17.77
CA LEU A 310 9.22 6.18 18.91
C LEU A 310 10.73 6.13 19.19
N LEU A 311 11.26 7.10 19.94
CA LEU A 311 12.71 7.17 20.23
C LEU A 311 13.24 5.88 20.87
N GLU A 312 12.44 5.27 21.74
CA GLU A 312 12.71 4.02 22.45
C GLU A 312 12.64 2.80 21.52
N GLY A 313 12.07 2.98 20.33
CA GLY A 313 12.01 1.96 19.28
C GLY A 313 10.67 1.26 19.13
N GLU A 314 9.67 1.65 19.92
CA GLU A 314 8.31 1.15 19.75
C GLU A 314 7.73 1.57 18.39
N PRO A 315 7.18 0.65 17.59
CA PRO A 315 6.68 0.99 16.27
C PRO A 315 5.35 1.76 16.36
N LEU A 316 5.15 2.73 15.47
CA LEU A 316 3.92 3.53 15.46
C LEU A 316 2.74 2.72 14.90
N ARG A 317 1.65 2.64 15.67
CA ARG A 317 0.42 1.96 15.27
C ARG A 317 -0.59 2.93 14.70
N CYS A 318 -1.13 2.69 13.52
CA CYS A 318 -2.19 3.52 12.96
C CYS A 318 -3.60 3.08 13.37
N GLY A 319 -3.74 1.88 13.95
CA GLY A 319 -5.05 1.28 14.22
C GLY A 319 -5.63 0.63 12.97
N SER A 320 -6.92 0.27 13.00
CA SER A 320 -7.58 -0.33 11.84
C SER A 320 -7.76 0.70 10.73
N LEU A 321 -7.16 0.41 9.57
CA LEU A 321 -7.26 1.21 8.36
C LEU A 321 -7.94 0.46 7.20
N ASP A 322 -8.60 -0.67 7.49
CA ASP A 322 -9.20 -1.53 6.47
C ASP A 322 -10.20 -0.79 5.59
N ARG A 323 -11.12 -0.04 6.22
CA ARG A 323 -12.14 0.76 5.52
C ARG A 323 -11.53 1.88 4.65
N PRO A 324 -10.67 2.78 5.18
CA PRO A 324 -10.06 3.80 4.32
C PRO A 324 -9.19 3.20 3.22
N LEU A 325 -8.43 2.14 3.46
CA LEU A 325 -7.60 1.50 2.42
C LEU A 325 -8.46 0.84 1.32
N ALA A 326 -9.58 0.19 1.67
CA ALA A 326 -10.56 -0.31 0.72
C ALA A 326 -11.20 0.83 -0.11
N SER A 327 -11.55 1.95 0.53
CA SER A 327 -12.10 3.14 -0.13
C SER A 327 -11.10 3.78 -1.11
N LEU A 328 -9.82 3.85 -0.74
CA LEU A 328 -8.75 4.32 -1.63
C LEU A 328 -8.61 3.42 -2.87
N THR A 329 -8.65 2.10 -2.68
CA THR A 329 -8.65 1.13 -3.80
C THR A 329 -9.84 1.35 -4.73
N HIS A 330 -11.05 1.42 -4.19
CA HIS A 330 -12.26 1.68 -4.98
C HIS A 330 -12.17 3.01 -5.76
N SER A 331 -11.68 4.07 -5.10
CA SER A 331 -11.54 5.41 -5.68
C SER A 331 -10.53 5.43 -6.83
N SER A 332 -9.38 4.76 -6.66
CA SER A 332 -8.37 4.63 -7.71
C SER A 332 -8.92 3.92 -8.96
N ILE A 333 -9.58 2.77 -8.77
CA ILE A 333 -10.18 2.01 -9.89
C ILE A 333 -11.24 2.85 -10.60
N THR A 334 -12.11 3.52 -9.85
CA THR A 334 -13.17 4.38 -10.39
C THR A 334 -12.60 5.54 -11.20
N ALA A 335 -11.56 6.20 -10.68
CA ALA A 335 -10.90 7.32 -11.36
C ALA A 335 -10.23 6.86 -12.66
N LEU A 336 -9.50 5.72 -12.64
CA LEU A 336 -8.84 5.15 -13.81
C LEU A 336 -9.84 4.74 -14.89
N LEU A 337 -10.95 4.10 -14.52
CA LEU A 337 -12.07 3.80 -15.44
C LEU A 337 -12.68 5.07 -16.03
N GLY A 338 -12.87 6.10 -15.20
CA GLY A 338 -13.34 7.40 -15.64
C GLY A 338 -12.38 8.08 -16.62
N ALA A 339 -11.07 7.95 -16.43
CA ALA A 339 -10.03 8.50 -17.29
C ALA A 339 -9.80 7.67 -18.58
N GLY A 340 -10.45 6.50 -18.71
CA GLY A 340 -10.25 5.60 -19.85
C GLY A 340 -8.95 4.77 -19.76
N ASP A 341 -8.30 4.74 -18.60
CA ASP A 341 -7.11 3.93 -18.36
C ASP A 341 -7.48 2.49 -17.95
N LEU A 342 -8.06 1.76 -18.90
CA LEU A 342 -8.70 0.47 -18.63
C LEU A 342 -7.69 -0.60 -18.16
N THR A 343 -6.47 -0.60 -18.71
CA THR A 343 -5.42 -1.56 -18.32
C THR A 343 -4.91 -1.34 -16.91
N SER A 344 -4.72 -0.07 -16.50
CA SER A 344 -4.32 0.23 -15.11
C SER A 344 -5.45 -0.04 -14.13
N ALA A 345 -6.69 0.29 -14.51
CA ALA A 345 -7.88 -0.01 -13.69
C ALA A 345 -8.01 -1.51 -13.42
N LEU A 346 -7.87 -2.35 -14.45
CA LEU A 346 -7.91 -3.80 -14.33
C LEU A 346 -6.77 -4.32 -13.45
N GLY A 347 -5.56 -3.79 -13.62
CA GLY A 347 -4.42 -4.09 -12.75
C GLY A 347 -4.69 -3.77 -11.27
N GLU A 348 -5.22 -2.58 -10.98
CA GLU A 348 -5.59 -2.19 -9.60
C GLU A 348 -6.69 -3.09 -9.02
N PHE A 349 -7.64 -3.54 -9.84
CA PHE A 349 -8.68 -4.49 -9.41
C PHE A 349 -8.10 -5.89 -9.10
N GLU A 350 -7.15 -6.36 -9.89
CA GLU A 350 -6.44 -7.61 -9.60
C GLU A 350 -5.67 -7.54 -8.27
N ARG A 351 -5.11 -6.37 -7.95
CA ARG A 351 -4.35 -6.09 -6.73
C ARG A 351 -5.16 -5.44 -5.61
N ALA A 352 -6.48 -5.51 -5.67
CA ALA A 352 -7.36 -4.75 -4.77
C ALA A 352 -7.13 -5.04 -3.27
N ASP A 353 -6.54 -6.19 -2.96
CA ASP A 353 -6.26 -6.74 -1.63
C ASP A 353 -4.78 -6.56 -1.20
N PHE A 354 -4.01 -5.74 -1.92
CA PHE A 354 -2.59 -5.51 -1.60
C PHE A 354 -2.37 -4.67 -0.35
N PHE A 355 -3.34 -3.85 0.08
CA PHE A 355 -3.18 -2.91 1.20
C PHE A 355 -4.29 -3.09 2.25
N GLY A 356 -4.90 -4.27 2.34
CA GLY A 356 -6.04 -4.53 3.22
C GLY A 356 -7.03 -5.51 2.59
N PRO A 357 -8.27 -5.61 3.11
CA PRO A 357 -9.26 -6.58 2.62
C PRO A 357 -9.77 -6.30 1.20
N GLY A 358 -9.44 -5.14 0.62
CA GLY A 358 -9.99 -4.68 -0.66
C GLY A 358 -11.45 -4.23 -0.56
N PRO A 359 -12.08 -3.87 -1.69
CA PRO A 359 -13.49 -3.46 -1.73
C PRO A 359 -14.42 -4.56 -1.23
N ASP A 360 -15.45 -4.18 -0.47
CA ASP A 360 -16.48 -5.13 -0.02
C ASP A 360 -17.31 -5.69 -1.18
N GLU A 361 -18.18 -6.67 -0.93
CA GLU A 361 -18.98 -7.33 -1.98
C GLU A 361 -19.86 -6.36 -2.79
N ARG A 362 -20.43 -5.34 -2.12
CA ARG A 362 -21.26 -4.33 -2.77
C ARG A 362 -20.42 -3.44 -3.68
N GLN A 363 -19.28 -2.99 -3.20
CA GLN A 363 -18.32 -2.20 -3.97
C GLN A 363 -17.74 -3.02 -5.13
N ALA A 364 -17.36 -4.27 -4.91
CA ALA A 364 -16.85 -5.17 -5.93
C ALA A 364 -17.89 -5.42 -7.04
N THR A 365 -19.17 -5.56 -6.67
CA THR A 365 -20.28 -5.70 -7.64
C THR A 365 -20.48 -4.42 -8.45
N ALA A 366 -20.42 -3.25 -7.81
CA ALA A 366 -20.49 -1.97 -8.50
C ALA A 366 -19.33 -1.77 -9.47
N LEU A 367 -18.09 -2.11 -9.07
CA LEU A 367 -16.92 -2.07 -9.94
C LEU A 367 -17.05 -3.03 -11.12
N LYS A 368 -17.49 -4.27 -10.90
CA LYS A 368 -17.75 -5.25 -11.98
C LYS A 368 -18.73 -4.70 -13.01
N LYS A 369 -19.80 -4.04 -12.56
CA LYS A 369 -20.75 -3.36 -13.46
C LYS A 369 -20.09 -2.24 -14.26
N LEU A 370 -19.32 -1.37 -13.60
CA LEU A 370 -18.58 -0.29 -14.27
C LEU A 370 -17.57 -0.83 -15.30
N PHE A 371 -16.88 -1.93 -15.01
CA PHE A 371 -16.01 -2.61 -15.97
C PHE A 371 -16.80 -3.10 -17.18
N ALA A 372 -17.95 -3.75 -16.97
CA ALA A 372 -18.80 -4.23 -18.07
C ALA A 372 -19.37 -3.09 -18.93
N GLU A 373 -19.58 -1.89 -18.36
CA GLU A 373 -19.99 -0.69 -19.10
C GLU A 373 -18.86 -0.07 -19.93
N LYS A 374 -17.59 -0.24 -19.52
CA LYS A 374 -16.43 0.43 -20.12
C LYS A 374 -15.57 -0.46 -21.00
N ILE A 375 -15.56 -1.76 -20.74
CA ILE A 375 -14.75 -2.74 -21.46
C ILE A 375 -15.70 -3.61 -22.28
N PRO A 376 -15.51 -3.73 -23.62
CA PRO A 376 -16.27 -4.66 -24.44
C PRO A 376 -16.17 -6.09 -23.89
N THR A 377 -17.33 -6.69 -23.61
CA THR A 377 -17.42 -8.06 -23.13
C THR A 377 -17.99 -8.99 -24.22
N ALA A 378 -17.48 -10.22 -24.27
CA ALA A 378 -18.04 -11.26 -25.12
C ALA A 378 -18.10 -12.59 -24.35
N PRO A 379 -19.17 -13.39 -24.50
CA PRO A 379 -19.18 -14.73 -23.95
C PRO A 379 -18.15 -15.62 -24.65
N ALA A 380 -17.55 -16.53 -23.90
CA ALA A 380 -16.65 -17.55 -24.42
C ALA A 380 -16.94 -18.90 -23.77
N GLU A 381 -16.97 -19.95 -24.57
CA GLU A 381 -17.18 -21.32 -24.10
C GLU A 381 -15.90 -22.14 -24.18
N VAL A 382 -15.77 -23.13 -23.29
CA VAL A 382 -14.68 -24.10 -23.35
C VAL A 382 -14.92 -25.02 -24.56
N ARG A 383 -14.01 -24.95 -25.53
CA ARG A 383 -14.03 -25.77 -26.76
C ARG A 383 -13.32 -27.09 -26.57
N ALA A 384 -12.24 -27.07 -25.81
CA ALA A 384 -11.44 -28.24 -25.52
C ALA A 384 -10.77 -28.09 -24.15
N THR A 385 -10.50 -29.22 -23.52
CA THR A 385 -9.63 -29.29 -22.34
C THR A 385 -8.73 -30.49 -22.56
N VAL A 386 -7.42 -30.25 -22.54
CA VAL A 386 -6.41 -31.29 -22.74
C VAL A 386 -5.61 -31.45 -21.47
N GLU A 387 -5.49 -32.68 -21.00
CA GLU A 387 -4.63 -33.02 -19.87
C GLU A 387 -3.22 -33.40 -20.36
N LEU A 388 -2.21 -32.79 -19.76
CA LEU A 388 -0.80 -32.99 -20.01
C LEU A 388 -0.26 -34.10 -19.13
N ALA A 389 0.73 -34.83 -19.64
CA ALA A 389 1.35 -35.93 -18.91
C ALA A 389 2.08 -35.48 -17.63
N LYS A 390 2.56 -34.22 -17.60
CA LYS A 390 3.25 -33.60 -16.46
C LYS A 390 2.79 -32.17 -16.29
N GLU A 391 2.86 -31.70 -15.05
CA GLU A 391 2.69 -30.28 -14.74
C GLU A 391 3.81 -29.47 -15.40
N THR A 392 3.45 -28.31 -15.92
CA THR A 392 4.39 -27.46 -16.65
C THR A 392 4.14 -25.99 -16.38
N SER A 393 5.24 -25.28 -16.19
CA SER A 393 5.32 -23.81 -16.17
C SER A 393 5.49 -23.23 -17.58
N GLY A 394 5.43 -24.08 -18.61
CA GLY A 394 5.64 -23.75 -20.00
C GLY A 394 4.65 -22.75 -20.58
N TRP A 395 4.80 -22.48 -21.88
CA TRP A 395 4.05 -21.44 -22.55
C TRP A 395 3.40 -21.86 -23.85
N LEU A 396 2.29 -21.21 -24.15
CA LEU A 396 1.47 -21.53 -25.31
C LEU A 396 1.75 -20.59 -26.49
N ASP A 397 1.76 -21.14 -27.70
CA ASP A 397 1.81 -20.39 -28.96
C ASP A 397 0.94 -21.03 -30.04
N TRP A 398 0.52 -20.21 -31.00
CA TRP A 398 -0.16 -20.66 -32.21
C TRP A 398 0.79 -20.56 -33.41
N ASP A 399 1.05 -21.68 -34.09
CA ASP A 399 1.84 -21.63 -35.33
C ASP A 399 1.05 -21.04 -36.52
N GLY A 400 1.74 -20.75 -37.62
CA GLY A 400 1.12 -20.23 -38.84
C GLY A 400 0.14 -21.20 -39.51
N ALA A 401 0.16 -22.49 -39.16
CA ALA A 401 -0.81 -23.49 -39.59
C ALA A 401 -2.01 -23.59 -38.63
N GLY A 402 -1.99 -22.83 -37.52
CA GLY A 402 -3.05 -22.78 -36.54
C GLY A 402 -3.04 -23.91 -35.51
N ARG A 403 -1.92 -24.62 -35.33
CA ARG A 403 -1.72 -25.59 -34.25
C ARG A 403 -1.30 -24.88 -32.97
N LEU A 404 -1.82 -25.35 -31.84
CA LEU A 404 -1.42 -24.92 -30.52
C LEU A 404 -0.19 -25.71 -30.09
N TRP A 405 0.85 -25.02 -29.67
CA TRP A 405 2.07 -25.59 -29.12
C TRP A 405 2.23 -25.18 -27.66
N LEU A 406 2.72 -26.11 -26.84
CA LEU A 406 3.23 -25.85 -25.51
C LEU A 406 4.74 -26.06 -25.51
N HIS A 407 5.46 -25.10 -24.96
CA HIS A 407 6.91 -25.04 -24.93
C HIS A 407 7.41 -24.99 -23.49
N ASP A 408 8.56 -25.58 -23.22
CA ASP A 408 9.23 -25.45 -21.91
C ASP A 408 9.87 -24.06 -21.72
N GLU A 409 10.50 -23.84 -20.57
CA GLU A 409 11.19 -22.59 -20.21
C GLU A 409 12.43 -22.29 -21.08
N THR A 410 12.86 -23.25 -21.90
CA THR A 410 13.98 -23.13 -22.84
C THR A 410 13.52 -23.05 -24.29
N ASP A 411 12.22 -22.81 -24.52
CA ASP A 411 11.58 -22.74 -25.83
C ASP A 411 11.54 -24.08 -26.62
N ARG A 412 11.75 -25.21 -25.93
CA ARG A 412 11.61 -26.51 -26.58
C ARG A 412 10.14 -26.92 -26.61
N PRO A 413 9.59 -27.33 -27.77
CA PRO A 413 8.22 -27.82 -27.84
C PRO A 413 8.12 -29.14 -27.06
N ILE A 414 7.17 -29.20 -26.12
CA ILE A 414 6.92 -30.38 -25.29
C ILE A 414 5.55 -31.00 -25.57
N TRP A 415 4.63 -30.27 -26.21
CA TRP A 415 3.33 -30.77 -26.65
C TRP A 415 2.76 -29.91 -27.79
N GLY A 416 1.96 -30.48 -28.68
CA GLY A 416 1.24 -29.72 -29.70
C GLY A 416 0.04 -30.45 -30.30
N GLN A 417 -1.03 -29.73 -30.61
CA GLN A 417 -2.24 -30.24 -31.25
C GLN A 417 -2.87 -29.21 -32.20
N PRO A 418 -3.60 -29.64 -33.24
CA PRO A 418 -4.43 -28.73 -34.03
C PRO A 418 -5.46 -28.02 -33.15
N ALA A 419 -5.79 -26.76 -33.48
CA ALA A 419 -6.91 -26.07 -32.83
C ALA A 419 -8.21 -26.89 -32.99
N PRO A 420 -9.08 -26.94 -31.97
CA PRO A 420 -10.45 -27.41 -32.19
C PRO A 420 -11.12 -26.53 -33.26
N ALA A 421 -11.81 -27.16 -34.22
CA ALA A 421 -12.51 -26.44 -35.28
C ALA A 421 -13.59 -25.52 -34.69
N PRO A 422 -13.84 -24.32 -35.28
CA PRO A 422 -15.00 -23.52 -34.91
C PRO A 422 -16.29 -24.32 -35.13
N LYS A 423 -17.30 -24.13 -34.28
CA LYS A 423 -18.66 -24.61 -34.60
C LYS A 423 -19.21 -23.69 -35.69
N GLU A 424 -19.09 -24.10 -36.95
CA GLU A 424 -19.90 -23.55 -38.04
C GLU A 424 -20.95 -24.59 -38.44
N GLU A 425 -22.20 -24.15 -38.58
CA GLU A 425 -23.22 -24.87 -39.33
C GLU A 425 -22.87 -24.73 -40.82
N GLY A 426 -22.57 -25.84 -41.47
CA GLY A 426 -22.18 -25.88 -42.88
C GLY A 426 -20.81 -26.52 -43.03
N GLU A 427 -20.82 -27.81 -43.37
CA GLU A 427 -19.63 -28.53 -43.80
C GLU A 427 -19.07 -27.88 -45.07
N GLU A 428 -17.87 -27.29 -44.98
CA GLU A 428 -16.96 -27.24 -46.12
C GLU A 428 -15.81 -28.20 -45.83
N GLU A 429 -15.75 -29.27 -46.62
CA GLU A 429 -14.66 -30.26 -46.61
C GLU A 429 -13.32 -29.55 -46.83
N ALA A 430 -12.45 -29.60 -45.82
CA ALA A 430 -11.07 -29.22 -45.98
C ALA A 430 -10.33 -30.33 -46.75
N GLU A 431 -9.72 -29.97 -47.90
CA GLU A 431 -8.88 -30.86 -48.68
C GLU A 431 -7.71 -31.45 -47.85
N PRO A 432 -7.31 -32.71 -48.13
CA PRO A 432 -6.21 -33.36 -47.42
C PRO A 432 -4.88 -32.64 -47.70
N ARG A 433 -4.29 -32.05 -46.67
CA ARG A 433 -2.96 -31.44 -46.74
C ARG A 433 -1.86 -32.50 -46.73
N SER A 434 -0.92 -32.32 -47.66
CA SER A 434 0.33 -33.06 -47.83
C SER A 434 1.15 -33.19 -46.53
N GLU A 435 1.58 -34.42 -46.21
CA GLU A 435 2.43 -34.78 -45.07
C GLU A 435 3.89 -34.26 -45.15
N ASN A 436 4.27 -33.56 -46.23
CA ASN A 436 5.65 -33.12 -46.46
C ASN A 436 5.79 -31.59 -46.57
N ALA A 437 5.31 -30.85 -45.56
CA ALA A 437 5.66 -29.44 -45.42
C ALA A 437 7.07 -29.31 -44.79
N PRO A 438 7.99 -28.51 -45.36
CA PRO A 438 9.29 -28.25 -44.76
C PRO A 438 9.12 -27.62 -43.36
N PRO A 439 10.06 -27.84 -42.41
CA PRO A 439 10.00 -27.23 -41.09
C PRO A 439 10.01 -25.71 -41.25
N VAL A 440 8.90 -25.07 -40.88
CA VAL A 440 8.80 -23.60 -40.87
C VAL A 440 9.86 -23.07 -39.89
N PRO A 441 10.76 -22.17 -40.33
CA PRO A 441 11.73 -21.54 -39.43
C PRO A 441 10.98 -20.87 -38.26
N ARG A 442 11.27 -21.31 -37.03
CA ARG A 442 10.58 -20.84 -35.83
C ARG A 442 11.02 -19.41 -35.50
N ALA A 443 10.06 -18.55 -35.17
CA ALA A 443 10.36 -17.27 -34.54
C ALA A 443 11.02 -17.53 -33.16
N PRO A 444 12.06 -16.78 -32.77
CA PRO A 444 12.65 -16.87 -31.43
C PRO A 444 11.60 -16.63 -30.33
N ASP A 445 11.72 -17.28 -29.16
CA ASP A 445 10.87 -17.01 -27.99
C ASP A 445 10.75 -15.50 -27.75
N PRO A 446 9.55 -14.90 -27.88
CA PRO A 446 9.37 -13.46 -27.68
C PRO A 446 9.72 -13.03 -26.24
N ARG A 447 9.86 -13.96 -25.30
CA ARG A 447 10.25 -13.71 -23.90
C ARG A 447 11.72 -13.90 -23.59
N ILE A 448 12.53 -14.28 -24.57
CA ILE A 448 13.98 -14.30 -24.45
C ILE A 448 14.49 -13.13 -25.29
N GLY A 449 15.03 -12.13 -24.60
CA GLY A 449 15.53 -10.93 -25.24
C GLY A 449 16.81 -11.20 -26.03
N PRO A 450 17.21 -10.26 -26.90
CA PRO A 450 18.54 -10.29 -27.51
C PRO A 450 19.59 -10.47 -26.41
N SER A 451 20.54 -11.40 -26.60
CA SER A 451 21.53 -11.91 -25.60
C SER A 451 21.07 -12.97 -24.60
N GLY A 452 19.84 -13.48 -24.71
CA GLY A 452 19.33 -14.52 -23.79
C GLY A 452 18.69 -13.95 -22.51
N ARG A 453 18.48 -12.64 -22.46
CA ARG A 453 17.91 -11.93 -21.31
C ARG A 453 16.50 -12.43 -20.99
N ARG A 454 16.24 -12.80 -19.73
CA ARG A 454 14.93 -13.31 -19.28
C ARG A 454 14.54 -12.76 -17.91
N LEU A 455 13.23 -12.77 -17.61
CA LEU A 455 12.73 -12.43 -16.28
C LEU A 455 12.98 -13.62 -15.34
N VAL A 456 13.75 -13.38 -14.28
CA VAL A 456 14.12 -14.41 -13.30
C VAL A 456 13.25 -14.31 -12.06
N HIS A 457 12.98 -13.09 -11.58
CA HIS A 457 12.20 -12.88 -10.37
C HIS A 457 11.30 -11.65 -10.44
N VAL A 458 10.19 -11.73 -9.71
CA VAL A 458 9.30 -10.62 -9.34
C VAL A 458 9.17 -10.66 -7.82
N LEU A 459 9.74 -9.66 -7.14
CA LEU A 459 9.95 -9.69 -5.71
C LEU A 459 9.31 -8.48 -5.04
N PRO A 460 8.60 -8.64 -3.91
CA PRO A 460 8.32 -7.52 -3.03
C PRO A 460 9.62 -7.05 -2.35
N SER A 461 9.72 -5.75 -2.04
CA SER A 461 10.84 -5.18 -1.28
C SER A 461 10.40 -4.76 0.12
N CYS A 462 11.31 -4.87 1.09
CA CYS A 462 11.10 -4.38 2.46
C CYS A 462 11.65 -2.97 2.68
N ASP A 463 12.61 -2.59 1.86
CA ASP A 463 13.25 -1.29 1.82
C ASP A 463 12.68 -0.41 0.69
N ARG A 464 11.65 -0.86 -0.03
CA ARG A 464 10.97 -0.10 -1.10
C ARG A 464 9.48 -0.36 -1.09
N SER A 465 8.71 0.60 -1.57
CA SER A 465 7.26 0.44 -1.73
C SER A 465 6.89 -0.27 -3.02
N GLU A 466 7.79 -0.25 -4.03
CA GLU A 466 7.61 -0.90 -5.33
C GLU A 466 7.92 -2.40 -5.33
N ILE A 467 7.20 -3.12 -6.20
CA ILE A 467 7.65 -4.43 -6.70
C ILE A 467 8.95 -4.25 -7.48
N GLN A 468 9.89 -5.17 -7.28
CA GLN A 468 11.13 -5.27 -8.05
C GLN A 468 11.03 -6.40 -9.08
N ILE A 469 11.65 -6.22 -10.23
CA ILE A 469 11.90 -7.28 -11.19
C ILE A 469 13.39 -7.52 -11.36
N LEU A 470 13.76 -8.75 -11.71
CA LEU A 470 15.11 -9.10 -12.08
C LEU A 470 15.12 -9.67 -13.50
N LEU A 471 15.65 -8.91 -14.45
CA LEU A 471 15.94 -9.36 -15.81
C LEU A 471 17.43 -9.66 -15.91
N GLN A 472 17.79 -10.85 -16.41
CA GLN A 472 19.17 -11.33 -16.39
C GLN A 472 19.52 -12.08 -17.69
N SER A 473 20.71 -11.82 -18.23
CA SER A 473 21.31 -12.60 -19.32
C SER A 473 22.16 -13.76 -18.77
N PRO A 474 22.34 -14.86 -19.51
CA PRO A 474 23.15 -15.99 -19.05
C PRO A 474 24.58 -15.56 -18.69
N GLY A 475 25.03 -15.91 -17.48
CA GLY A 475 26.38 -15.60 -17.01
C GLY A 475 26.58 -14.19 -16.43
N GLU A 476 25.58 -13.32 -16.45
CA GLU A 476 25.64 -11.98 -15.84
C GLU A 476 24.93 -11.96 -14.49
N VAL A 477 25.39 -11.11 -13.56
CA VAL A 477 24.64 -10.83 -12.33
C VAL A 477 23.62 -9.73 -12.64
N GLY A 478 22.33 -10.06 -12.59
CA GLY A 478 21.28 -9.08 -12.83
C GLY A 478 21.14 -8.10 -11.66
N THR A 479 20.66 -6.88 -11.95
CA THR A 479 20.30 -5.89 -10.93
C THR A 479 18.79 -5.76 -10.80
N PRO A 480 18.21 -5.80 -9.58
CA PRO A 480 16.78 -5.53 -9.39
C PRO A 480 16.37 -4.15 -9.89
N GLN A 481 15.24 -4.07 -10.58
CA GLN A 481 14.68 -2.84 -11.13
C GLN A 481 13.29 -2.57 -10.53
N PRO A 482 12.99 -1.35 -10.07
CA PRO A 482 11.65 -0.99 -9.60
C PRO A 482 10.63 -0.96 -10.72
N LEU A 483 9.42 -1.37 -10.38
CA LEU A 483 8.22 -1.07 -11.15
C LEU A 483 7.34 -0.08 -10.39
N PRO A 484 6.54 0.73 -11.08
CA PRO A 484 5.62 1.67 -10.44
C PRO A 484 4.42 1.01 -9.73
N ILE A 485 4.39 -0.32 -9.66
CA ILE A 485 3.35 -1.08 -8.97
C ILE A 485 3.82 -1.29 -7.54
N LEU A 486 2.97 -0.95 -6.57
CA LEU A 486 3.31 -1.11 -5.17
C LEU A 486 3.25 -2.59 -4.73
N ALA A 487 4.14 -2.96 -3.81
CA ALA A 487 4.20 -4.28 -3.19
C ALA A 487 3.04 -4.49 -2.19
N PRO A 488 2.58 -5.74 -2.00
CA PRO A 488 1.53 -6.04 -1.02
C PRO A 488 2.01 -5.81 0.42
N ARG A 489 1.18 -5.24 1.28
CA ARG A 489 1.39 -5.01 2.72
C ARG A 489 0.20 -5.54 3.52
N PRO A 490 0.39 -6.16 4.70
CA PRO A 490 1.65 -6.46 5.41
C PRO A 490 2.47 -7.63 4.85
N ALA A 491 1.93 -8.41 3.92
CA ALA A 491 2.48 -9.72 3.56
C ALA A 491 3.75 -9.68 2.65
N ALA A 492 4.56 -8.64 2.70
CA ALA A 492 5.81 -8.57 1.91
C ALA A 492 7.06 -8.93 2.71
N CYS A 493 7.06 -8.70 4.02
CA CYS A 493 8.29 -8.70 4.84
C CYS A 493 8.23 -9.56 6.10
N ASP A 494 7.06 -10.15 6.39
CA ASP A 494 6.89 -11.13 7.45
C ASP A 494 7.15 -12.56 6.97
N LYS A 495 7.33 -13.49 7.92
CA LYS A 495 7.89 -14.84 7.74
C LYS A 495 7.20 -15.76 6.73
N PHE A 496 6.07 -15.38 6.15
CA PHE A 496 5.45 -16.07 5.01
C PHE A 496 4.66 -15.02 4.23
N GLY A 497 5.37 -14.24 3.41
CA GLY A 497 4.71 -13.29 2.53
C GLY A 497 3.68 -13.97 1.62
N ARG A 498 2.86 -13.18 0.91
CA ARG A 498 2.17 -13.71 -0.27
C ARG A 498 3.19 -14.51 -1.07
N GLY A 499 2.79 -15.67 -1.59
CA GLY A 499 3.63 -16.46 -2.49
C GLY A 499 4.21 -15.61 -3.63
N PRO A 500 5.16 -16.14 -4.43
CA PRO A 500 5.84 -15.36 -5.45
C PRO A 500 4.86 -14.54 -6.30
N LEU A 501 5.15 -13.25 -6.45
CA LEU A 501 4.31 -12.35 -7.23
C LEU A 501 4.27 -12.83 -8.68
N ARG A 502 3.09 -12.73 -9.30
CA ARG A 502 2.86 -13.16 -10.66
C ARG A 502 3.49 -12.16 -11.62
N GLY A 503 4.40 -12.64 -12.45
CA GLY A 503 4.85 -11.87 -13.59
C GLY A 503 5.54 -12.70 -14.66
N ARG A 504 5.48 -12.20 -15.89
CA ARG A 504 6.12 -12.80 -17.06
C ARG A 504 6.52 -11.73 -18.06
N VAL A 505 7.51 -12.06 -18.88
CA VAL A 505 7.72 -11.31 -20.13
C VAL A 505 6.61 -11.69 -21.11
N VAL A 506 6.12 -10.69 -21.85
CA VAL A 506 5.16 -10.86 -22.94
C VAL A 506 5.90 -10.86 -24.27
N GLN A 507 6.75 -9.85 -24.49
CA GLN A 507 7.55 -9.69 -25.70
C GLN A 507 8.79 -8.82 -25.39
N PHE A 508 9.80 -8.86 -26.26
CA PHE A 508 10.89 -7.89 -26.29
C PHE A 508 10.74 -6.91 -27.47
N ARG A 509 10.93 -5.62 -27.21
CA ARG A 509 11.03 -4.54 -28.20
C ARG A 509 12.48 -4.08 -28.28
N GLY A 510 13.26 -4.73 -29.15
CA GLY A 510 14.72 -4.58 -29.12
C GLY A 510 15.24 -5.17 -27.81
N THR A 511 15.91 -4.35 -26.99
CA THR A 511 16.42 -4.79 -25.68
C THR A 511 15.43 -4.62 -24.53
N GLU A 512 14.34 -3.88 -24.73
CA GLU A 512 13.36 -3.56 -23.69
C GLU A 512 12.31 -4.66 -23.56
N ALA A 513 12.06 -5.15 -22.34
CA ALA A 513 11.01 -6.13 -22.09
C ALA A 513 9.65 -5.47 -21.86
N ASP A 514 8.61 -5.98 -22.53
CA ASP A 514 7.22 -5.77 -22.14
C ASP A 514 6.79 -6.92 -21.22
N LEU A 515 6.15 -6.57 -20.11
CA LEU A 515 5.86 -7.44 -18.99
C LEU A 515 4.36 -7.45 -18.70
N LEU A 516 3.87 -8.56 -18.14
CA LEU A 516 2.58 -8.63 -17.48
C LEU A 516 2.85 -8.93 -16.00
N ILE A 517 2.63 -7.94 -15.13
CA ILE A 517 2.92 -8.03 -13.69
C ILE A 517 1.62 -7.81 -12.92
N GLU A 518 1.21 -8.80 -12.13
CA GLU A 518 0.00 -8.75 -11.28
C GLU A 518 -1.21 -8.12 -11.99
N GLY A 519 -1.52 -8.64 -13.18
CA GLY A 519 -2.68 -8.25 -13.98
C GLY A 519 -2.52 -6.99 -14.83
N GLN A 520 -1.36 -6.34 -14.82
CA GLN A 520 -1.12 -5.11 -15.58
C GLN A 520 0.01 -5.24 -16.61
N PRO A 521 -0.26 -4.95 -17.90
CA PRO A 521 0.77 -4.90 -18.92
C PRO A 521 1.56 -3.59 -18.86
N ILE A 522 2.87 -3.68 -18.67
CA ILE A 522 3.81 -2.55 -18.55
C ILE A 522 5.18 -2.91 -19.14
N SER A 523 5.97 -1.91 -19.52
CA SER A 523 7.38 -2.13 -19.87
C SER A 523 8.22 -2.38 -18.63
N GLU A 524 9.46 -2.85 -18.81
CA GLU A 524 10.47 -2.91 -17.74
C GLU A 524 10.74 -1.54 -17.09
N ARG A 525 10.40 -0.43 -17.78
CA ARG A 525 10.47 0.94 -17.26
C ARG A 525 9.17 1.41 -16.61
N GLY A 526 8.14 0.57 -16.58
CA GLY A 526 6.84 0.89 -15.98
C GLY A 526 5.89 1.74 -16.84
N ALA A 527 6.22 1.99 -18.10
CA ALA A 527 5.32 2.65 -19.05
C ALA A 527 4.23 1.67 -19.54
N LYS A 528 3.05 2.20 -19.89
CA LYS A 528 1.97 1.40 -20.50
C LYS A 528 2.44 0.74 -21.79
N VAL A 529 1.99 -0.48 -22.01
CA VAL A 529 2.32 -1.25 -23.21
C VAL A 529 1.07 -1.39 -24.08
N VAL A 530 1.23 -1.06 -25.36
CA VAL A 530 0.34 -1.54 -26.43
C VAL A 530 1.08 -2.69 -27.10
N PRO A 531 0.60 -3.93 -26.99
CA PRO A 531 1.36 -5.08 -27.43
C PRO A 531 1.33 -5.18 -28.96
N ARG A 532 2.41 -5.71 -29.57
CA ARG A 532 2.48 -5.86 -31.04
C ARG A 532 1.65 -7.06 -31.49
N ALA A 533 1.78 -8.15 -30.75
CA ALA A 533 0.90 -9.31 -30.85
C ALA A 533 -0.18 -9.22 -29.76
N PRO A 534 -1.41 -9.69 -30.02
CA PRO A 534 -2.45 -9.72 -29.01
C PRO A 534 -2.01 -10.50 -27.76
N LEU A 535 -2.23 -9.92 -26.59
CA LEU A 535 -1.92 -10.49 -25.28
C LEU A 535 -3.21 -11.00 -24.64
N ALA A 536 -3.19 -12.23 -24.09
CA ALA A 536 -4.29 -12.77 -23.30
C ALA A 536 -3.83 -13.19 -21.89
N TRP A 537 -4.67 -13.00 -20.87
CA TRP A 537 -4.44 -13.47 -19.50
C TRP A 537 -5.74 -13.54 -18.69
N HIS A 538 -5.80 -14.46 -17.73
CA HIS A 538 -6.95 -14.53 -16.81
C HIS A 538 -6.90 -13.46 -15.72
N THR A 539 -8.09 -13.00 -15.36
CA THR A 539 -8.35 -11.99 -14.31
C THR A 539 -9.57 -12.42 -13.48
N LYS A 540 -9.82 -11.74 -12.37
CA LYS A 540 -11.03 -11.89 -11.54
C LYS A 540 -12.33 -11.58 -12.31
N LEU A 541 -12.24 -10.93 -13.48
CA LEU A 541 -13.39 -10.59 -14.34
C LEU A 541 -13.58 -11.54 -15.53
N GLY A 542 -12.63 -12.44 -15.79
CA GLY A 542 -12.60 -13.32 -16.96
C GLY A 542 -11.28 -13.26 -17.70
N LEU A 543 -11.28 -13.71 -18.96
CA LEU A 543 -10.10 -13.71 -19.81
C LEU A 543 -9.93 -12.34 -20.48
N ALA A 544 -8.93 -11.58 -20.04
CA ALA A 544 -8.58 -10.29 -20.62
C ALA A 544 -7.76 -10.49 -21.89
N ILE A 545 -8.09 -9.70 -22.91
CA ILE A 545 -7.39 -9.67 -24.20
C ILE A 545 -7.06 -8.22 -24.51
N LEU A 546 -5.78 -7.94 -24.76
CA LEU A 546 -5.29 -6.63 -25.15
C LEU A 546 -4.60 -6.74 -26.51
N ASP A 547 -5.07 -5.96 -27.48
CA ASP A 547 -4.47 -5.85 -28.81
C ASP A 547 -4.43 -4.37 -29.24
N GLN A 548 -4.24 -4.09 -30.53
CA GLN A 548 -4.21 -2.72 -31.05
C GLN A 548 -5.58 -2.03 -31.04
N GLU A 549 -6.68 -2.78 -30.99
CA GLU A 549 -8.04 -2.23 -30.91
C GLU A 549 -8.41 -1.86 -29.46
N GLY A 550 -7.72 -2.46 -28.49
CA GLY A 550 -7.80 -2.11 -27.09
C GLY A 550 -8.03 -3.32 -26.19
N LEU A 551 -8.47 -3.05 -24.96
CA LEU A 551 -8.77 -4.07 -23.96
C LEU A 551 -10.20 -4.58 -24.14
N ARG A 552 -10.37 -5.91 -24.15
CA ARG A 552 -11.67 -6.60 -24.15
C ARG A 552 -11.66 -7.77 -23.16
N LEU A 553 -12.84 -8.18 -22.71
CA LEU A 553 -13.01 -9.26 -21.73
C LEU A 553 -13.86 -10.39 -22.31
N TRP A 554 -13.38 -11.63 -22.18
CA TRP A 554 -14.16 -12.82 -22.44
C TRP A 554 -14.69 -13.42 -21.13
N THR A 555 -16.00 -13.54 -21.01
CA THR A 555 -16.63 -14.15 -19.84
C THR A 555 -16.70 -15.66 -20.05
N THR A 556 -15.91 -16.41 -19.28
CA THR A 556 -15.68 -17.85 -19.48
C THR A 556 -16.51 -18.75 -18.56
N GLY A 557 -17.32 -18.18 -17.66
CA GLY A 557 -18.09 -18.92 -16.64
C GLY A 557 -17.24 -19.66 -15.60
N ARG A 558 -15.91 -19.67 -15.76
CA ARG A 558 -14.93 -20.27 -14.84
C ARG A 558 -14.10 -19.18 -14.18
N GLN A 559 -13.97 -19.24 -12.86
CA GLN A 559 -12.93 -18.53 -12.12
C GLN A 559 -11.70 -19.42 -12.08
N SER A 560 -10.94 -19.46 -13.18
CA SER A 560 -9.70 -20.24 -13.26
C SER A 560 -8.51 -19.31 -13.13
N LEU A 561 -7.55 -19.62 -12.25
CA LEU A 561 -6.25 -18.95 -12.14
C LEU A 561 -5.30 -19.51 -13.20
N GLU A 562 -5.75 -19.57 -14.44
CA GLU A 562 -4.98 -20.09 -15.55
C GLU A 562 -3.81 -19.16 -15.88
N HIS A 563 -2.63 -19.74 -16.04
CA HIS A 563 -1.39 -19.04 -16.30
C HIS A 563 -1.04 -19.19 -17.79
N ASN A 564 -0.26 -18.26 -18.32
CA ASN A 564 0.25 -18.35 -19.69
C ASN A 564 -0.78 -18.61 -20.80
N CYS A 565 -1.58 -17.60 -21.15
CA CYS A 565 -2.50 -17.69 -22.28
C CYS A 565 -1.89 -17.24 -23.61
N ALA A 566 -2.38 -17.83 -24.69
CA ALA A 566 -2.12 -17.49 -26.09
C ALA A 566 -3.43 -17.29 -26.85
N ILE A 567 -3.48 -16.31 -27.74
CA ILE A 567 -4.68 -15.98 -28.52
C ILE A 567 -4.41 -16.14 -30.01
N LYS A 568 -5.38 -16.74 -30.70
CA LYS A 568 -5.40 -16.86 -32.16
C LYS A 568 -6.33 -15.80 -32.73
N SER A 569 -5.77 -14.64 -33.08
CA SER A 569 -6.51 -13.43 -33.43
C SER A 569 -7.51 -13.62 -34.57
N ALA A 570 -7.17 -14.41 -35.59
CA ALA A 570 -8.02 -14.66 -36.76
C ALA A 570 -9.26 -15.53 -36.48
N GLN A 571 -9.32 -16.27 -35.36
CA GLN A 571 -10.36 -17.31 -35.15
C GLN A 571 -11.15 -17.15 -33.84
N SER A 572 -10.95 -16.06 -33.10
CA SER A 572 -11.61 -15.86 -31.80
C SER A 572 -11.40 -17.03 -30.81
N LEU A 573 -10.22 -17.66 -30.84
CA LEU A 573 -9.81 -18.70 -29.90
C LEU A 573 -8.72 -18.17 -28.97
N ALA A 574 -8.75 -18.61 -27.72
CA ALA A 574 -7.67 -18.41 -26.76
C ALA A 574 -7.42 -19.71 -26.01
N ALA A 575 -6.16 -20.03 -25.76
CA ALA A 575 -5.76 -21.18 -24.98
C ALA A 575 -4.96 -20.73 -23.76
N CYS A 576 -5.17 -21.35 -22.62
CA CYS A 576 -4.44 -21.07 -21.39
C CYS A 576 -4.03 -22.38 -20.71
N VAL A 577 -2.93 -22.35 -19.96
CA VAL A 577 -2.40 -23.54 -19.27
C VAL A 577 -2.47 -23.36 -17.75
N HIS A 578 -2.88 -24.39 -17.04
CA HIS A 578 -2.89 -24.39 -15.58
C HIS A 578 -2.52 -25.77 -15.04
N GLY A 579 -1.37 -25.83 -14.37
CA GLY A 579 -0.81 -27.08 -13.87
C GLY A 579 -0.61 -28.09 -15.01
N ARG A 580 -1.50 -29.08 -15.07
CA ARG A 580 -1.52 -30.15 -16.09
C ARG A 580 -2.57 -29.93 -17.18
N THR A 581 -3.28 -28.82 -17.21
CA THR A 581 -4.44 -28.66 -18.07
C THR A 581 -4.26 -27.52 -19.05
N VAL A 582 -4.52 -27.76 -20.34
CA VAL A 582 -4.66 -26.73 -21.36
C VAL A 582 -6.14 -26.57 -21.68
N THR A 583 -6.70 -25.40 -21.39
CA THR A 583 -8.09 -25.05 -21.70
C THR A 583 -8.12 -24.19 -22.95
N VAL A 584 -8.90 -24.58 -23.96
CA VAL A 584 -9.15 -23.77 -25.16
C VAL A 584 -10.54 -23.15 -25.06
N TYR A 585 -10.59 -21.83 -25.10
CA TYR A 585 -11.79 -21.01 -25.15
C TYR A 585 -12.07 -20.56 -26.58
N GLY A 586 -13.34 -20.57 -26.96
CA GLY A 586 -13.79 -19.91 -28.18
C GLY A 586 -14.85 -18.87 -27.85
N LYS A 587 -14.69 -17.66 -28.40
CA LYS A 587 -15.72 -16.63 -28.36
C LYS A 587 -17.01 -17.20 -28.95
N THR A 588 -18.13 -16.98 -28.29
CA THR A 588 -19.45 -17.27 -28.85
C THR A 588 -19.99 -16.01 -29.50
N THR A 589 -20.38 -16.13 -30.78
CA THR A 589 -21.22 -15.14 -31.44
C THR A 589 -22.62 -15.25 -30.80
N PRO A 590 -23.27 -14.14 -30.43
CA PRO A 590 -24.67 -14.19 -30.05
C PRO A 590 -25.44 -14.82 -31.21
N GLN A 591 -26.15 -15.92 -30.97
CA GLN A 591 -27.18 -16.35 -31.92
C GLN A 591 -28.17 -15.20 -32.03
N GLY A 592 -28.33 -14.65 -33.23
CA GLY A 592 -29.37 -13.66 -33.50
C GLY A 592 -30.75 -14.25 -33.17
N PRO A 593 -31.73 -13.40 -32.82
CA PRO A 593 -33.08 -13.84 -32.48
C PRO A 593 -33.74 -14.67 -33.58
#